data_AF-A0A849FGB2-F1
#
_entry.id   AF-A0A849FGB2-F1
#
_cell.length_a   1.000
_cell.length_b   1.000
_cell.length_c   1.000
_cell.angle_alpha   90.00
_cell.angle_beta   90.00
_cell.angle_gamma   90.00
#
_symmetry.space_group_name_H-M   'P 1'
#
loop_
_entity.id
_entity.type
_entity.pdbx_description
1 polymer ?
#
loop_
_entity_poly.entity_id
_entity_poly.type
_entity_poly.pdbx_seq_one_letter_code
_entity_poly.pdbx_strand_id
1 'polypeptide(L)'
;IMKHLNDILKIWEVNLVSAIQKGKFNGHIDRHVDAEGVALFLMSSYLGIRTLMVENSPSARKYRFMAQLKQYFKSIEIKQATI
;
A
#
# COMPACT_ATOMS: atom_id res chain seq x y z
N ILE A 1 -24.63 2.08 6.87
CA ILE A 1 -23.66 1.46 5.93
C ILE A 1 -22.41 2.32 5.74
N MET A 2 -22.51 3.55 5.23
CA MET A 2 -21.32 4.42 5.03
C MET A 2 -20.53 4.72 6.30
N LYS A 3 -21.18 4.91 7.45
CA LYS A 3 -20.48 5.10 8.73
C LYS A 3 -19.56 3.92 9.08
N HIS A 4 -20.07 2.69 9.02
CA HIS A 4 -19.27 1.49 9.30
C HIS A 4 -18.14 1.29 8.30
N LEU A 5 -18.38 1.61 7.02
CA LEU A 5 -17.32 1.56 6.02
C LEU A 5 -16.20 2.55 6.35
N ASN A 6 -16.55 3.79 6.72
CA ASN A 6 -15.58 4.80 7.12
C ASN A 6 -14.80 4.37 8.38
N ASP A 7 -15.48 3.76 9.35
CA ASP A 7 -14.82 3.23 10.56
C ASP A 7 -13.80 2.13 10.19
N ILE A 8 -14.15 1.21 9.29
CA ILE A 8 -13.25 0.15 8.81
C ILE A 8 -12.05 0.75 8.06
N LEU A 9 -12.30 1.73 7.17
CA LEU A 9 -11.23 2.40 6.42
C LEU A 9 -10.27 3.14 7.37
N LYS A 10 -10.79 3.75 8.44
CA LYS A 10 -9.95 4.41 9.45
C LYS A 10 -9.07 3.41 10.20
N ILE A 11 -9.60 2.23 10.54
CA ILE A 11 -8.81 1.15 11.15
C ILE A 11 -7.71 0.68 10.19
N TRP A 12 -8.00 0.57 8.90
CA TRP A 12 -7.01 0.23 7.88
C TRP A 12 -5.89 1.26 7.81
N GLU A 13 -6.24 2.54 7.73
CA GLU A 13 -5.29 3.64 7.67
C GLU A 13 -4.33 3.61 8.86
N VAL A 14 -4.86 3.55 10.09
CA VAL A 14 -4.06 3.50 11.32
C VAL A 14 -3.11 2.30 11.33
N ASN A 15 -3.59 1.12 10.94
CA ASN A 15 -2.76 -0.09 10.91
C ASN A 15 -1.68 -0.04 9.83
N LEU A 16 -2.00 0.47 8.64
CA LEU A 16 -1.04 0.64 7.55
C LEU A 16 0.06 1.63 7.95
N VAL A 17 -0.31 2.81 8.46
CA VAL A 17 0.64 3.81 8.95
C VAL A 17 1.54 3.20 10.02
N SER A 18 0.96 2.50 11.00
CA SER A 18 1.73 1.86 12.08
C SER A 18 2.70 0.81 11.56
N ALA A 19 2.28 -0.01 10.59
CA ALA A 19 3.13 -1.02 9.97
C ALA A 19 4.29 -0.38 9.18
N ILE A 20 4.03 0.69 8.43
CA ILE A 20 5.04 1.43 7.67
C ILE A 20 6.04 2.09 8.61
N GLN A 21 5.56 2.76 9.68
CA GLN A 21 6.43 3.35 10.70
C GLN A 21 7.33 2.32 11.37
N LYS A 22 6.79 1.14 11.71
CA LYS A 22 7.59 0.03 12.23
C LYS A 22 8.63 -0.46 11.21
N GLY A 23 8.26 -0.54 9.94
CA GLY A 23 9.19 -0.86 8.85
C GLY A 23 10.33 0.16 8.71
N LYS A 24 10.03 1.46 8.88
CA LYS A 24 11.03 2.53 8.91
C LYS A 24 11.98 2.38 10.10
N PHE A 25 11.43 2.16 11.30
CA PHE A 25 12.20 1.98 12.53
C PHE A 25 13.13 0.76 12.46
N ASN A 26 12.64 -0.35 11.90
CA ASN A 26 13.40 -1.60 11.76
C ASN A 26 14.43 -1.58 10.61
N GLY A 27 14.49 -0.52 9.82
CA GLY A 27 15.43 -0.43 8.70
C GLY A 27 14.99 -1.18 7.44
N HIS A 28 13.70 -1.48 7.27
CA HIS A 28 13.18 -2.10 6.04
C HIS A 28 12.68 -1.07 5.02
N ILE A 29 12.16 0.06 5.49
CA ILE A 29 11.65 1.16 4.66
C ILE A 29 12.54 2.39 4.88
N ASP A 30 12.81 3.16 3.83
CA ASP A 30 13.60 4.38 3.95
C ASP A 30 13.00 5.36 4.97
N ARG A 31 13.85 5.93 5.83
CA ARG A 31 13.44 6.79 6.93
C ARG A 31 12.72 8.07 6.47
N HIS A 32 12.92 8.50 5.23
CA HIS A 32 12.32 9.70 4.66
C HIS A 32 10.99 9.43 3.94
N VAL A 33 10.57 8.17 3.83
CA VAL A 33 9.28 7.81 3.25
C VAL A 33 8.15 8.37 4.11
N ASP A 34 7.20 9.06 3.49
CA ASP A 34 5.97 9.52 4.14
C ASP A 34 5.02 8.34 4.41
N ALA A 35 4.87 7.98 5.67
CA ALA A 35 4.06 6.82 6.06
C ALA A 35 2.56 7.02 5.81
N GLU A 36 2.06 8.26 5.99
CA GLU A 36 0.65 8.59 5.76
C GLU A 36 0.35 8.58 4.27
N GLY A 37 1.19 9.23 3.46
CA GLY A 37 1.09 9.21 2.01
C GLY A 37 1.14 7.81 1.42
N VAL A 38 2.03 6.93 1.91
CA VAL A 38 2.09 5.52 1.49
C VAL A 38 0.81 4.78 1.88
N ALA A 39 0.31 4.94 3.10
CA ALA A 39 -0.93 4.27 3.53
C ALA A 39 -2.12 4.69 2.67
N LEU A 40 -2.28 6.00 2.42
CA LEU A 40 -3.32 6.54 1.56
C LEU A 40 -3.23 6.02 0.13
N PHE A 41 -2.01 5.97 -0.43
CA PHE A 41 -1.78 5.41 -1.77
C PHE A 41 -2.14 3.93 -1.86
N LEU A 42 -1.75 3.12 -0.87
CA LEU A 42 -2.06 1.69 -0.81
C LEU A 42 -3.55 1.42 -0.69
N MET A 43 -4.25 2.16 0.18
CA MET A 43 -5.70 2.04 0.31
C MET A 43 -6.41 2.43 -0.99
N SER A 44 -6.04 3.58 -1.56
CA SER A 44 -6.65 4.09 -2.80
C SER A 44 -6.43 3.14 -3.98
N SER A 45 -5.21 2.60 -4.13
CA SER A 45 -4.87 1.66 -5.20
C SER A 45 -5.58 0.31 -5.03
N TYR A 46 -5.71 -0.21 -3.81
CA TYR A 46 -6.45 -1.44 -3.53
C TYR A 46 -7.96 -1.29 -3.81
N LEU A 47 -8.56 -0.19 -3.38
CA LEU A 47 -9.97 0.11 -3.67
C LEU A 47 -10.19 0.27 -5.19
N GLY A 48 -9.27 0.98 -5.88
CA GLY A 48 -9.32 1.18 -7.32
C GLY A 48 -9.23 -0.13 -8.10
N ILE A 49 -8.28 -1.02 -7.79
CA ILE A 49 -8.17 -2.29 -8.49
C ILE A 49 -9.39 -3.18 -8.26
N ARG A 50 -9.97 -3.18 -7.04
CA ARG A 50 -11.21 -3.91 -6.75
C ARG A 50 -12.35 -3.45 -7.66
N THR A 51 -12.49 -2.14 -7.88
CA THR A 51 -13.48 -1.59 -8.80
C THR A 51 -13.22 -2.00 -10.24
N LEU A 52 -11.96 -1.96 -10.70
CA LEU A 52 -11.58 -2.33 -12.07
C LEU A 52 -11.68 -3.84 -12.36
N MET A 53 -11.78 -4.68 -11.33
CA MET A 53 -11.93 -6.13 -11.44
C MET A 53 -13.37 -6.60 -11.62
N VAL A 54 -14.35 -5.69 -11.61
CA VAL A 54 -15.77 -6.04 -11.82
C VAL A 54 -16.04 -6.46 -13.28
N GLU A 55 -15.16 -6.05 -14.21
CA GLU A 55 -15.29 -6.30 -15.65
C GLU A 55 -14.33 -7.40 -16.15
N ASN A 56 -14.02 -7.40 -17.46
CA ASN A 56 -13.23 -8.43 -18.12
C ASN A 56 -11.82 -8.65 -17.51
N SER A 57 -11.45 -9.93 -17.48
CA SER A 57 -10.13 -10.47 -17.10
C SER A 57 -9.65 -10.10 -15.68
N PRO A 58 -10.45 -10.35 -14.62
CA PRO A 58 -10.09 -10.00 -13.23
C PRO A 58 -8.76 -10.64 -12.79
N SER A 59 -8.49 -11.88 -13.20
CA SER A 59 -7.23 -12.57 -12.90
C SER A 59 -6.00 -11.86 -13.48
N ALA A 60 -6.09 -11.39 -14.73
CA ALA A 60 -4.99 -10.68 -15.38
C ALA A 60 -4.75 -9.31 -14.72
N ARG A 61 -5.82 -8.59 -14.37
CA ARG A 61 -5.73 -7.31 -13.63
C ARG A 61 -5.13 -7.51 -12.25
N LYS A 62 -5.51 -8.58 -11.54
CA LYS A 62 -4.92 -8.97 -10.25
C LYS A 62 -3.43 -9.18 -10.38
N TYR A 63 -3.03 -9.98 -11.35
CA TYR A 63 -1.63 -10.30 -11.58
C TYR A 63 -0.80 -9.04 -11.83
N ARG A 64 -1.27 -8.16 -12.73
CA ARG A 64 -0.60 -6.89 -13.05
C ARG A 64 -0.51 -5.97 -11.83
N PHE A 65 -1.59 -5.85 -11.06
CA PHE A 65 -1.60 -5.06 -9.82
C PHE A 65 -0.59 -5.58 -8.80
N MET A 66 -0.58 -6.88 -8.52
CA MET A 66 0.36 -7.49 -7.58
C MET A 66 1.81 -7.31 -8.01
N ALA A 67 2.09 -7.41 -9.32
CA ALA A 67 3.42 -7.19 -9.88
C ALA A 67 3.89 -5.73 -9.66
N GLN A 68 3.03 -4.74 -9.91
CA GLN A 68 3.36 -3.33 -9.71
C GLN A 68 3.45 -2.97 -8.22
N LEU A 69 2.58 -3.53 -7.38
CA LEU A 69 2.63 -3.34 -5.93
C LEU A 69 3.97 -3.84 -5.35
N LYS A 70 4.46 -4.98 -5.82
CA LYS A 70 5.79 -5.49 -5.43
C LYS A 70 6.91 -4.55 -5.85
N GLN A 71 6.85 -3.97 -7.05
CA GLN A 71 7.85 -2.99 -7.51
C GLN A 71 7.80 -1.70 -6.69
N TYR A 72 6.60 -1.24 -6.36
CA TYR A 72 6.42 -0.09 -5.48
C TYR A 72 7.05 -0.33 -4.11
N PHE A 73 6.84 -1.49 -3.48
CA PHE A 73 7.48 -1.80 -2.20
C PHE A 73 9.01 -1.75 -2.29
N LYS A 74 9.61 -2.28 -3.36
CA LYS A 74 11.05 -2.14 -3.60
C LYS A 74 11.51 -0.69 -3.71
N SER A 75 10.68 0.19 -4.27
CA SER A 75 11.03 1.59 -4.45
C SER A 75 11.11 2.39 -3.15
N ILE A 76 10.46 1.90 -2.08
CA ILE A 76 10.46 2.52 -0.74
C ILE A 76 11.37 1.80 0.26
N GLU A 77 12.02 0.70 -0.14
CA GLU A 77 13.02 0.00 0.67
C GLU A 77 14.24 0.90 0.93
N ILE A 78 14.98 0.60 1.99
CA ILE A 78 16.27 1.27 2.24
C ILE A 78 17.21 0.98 1.08
N LYS A 79 17.68 2.04 0.40
CA LYS A 79 18.75 1.90 -0.59
C LYS A 79 20.04 1.55 0.15
N GLN A 80 20.53 0.34 -0.02
CA GLN A 80 21.90 0.02 0.36
C GLN A 80 22.82 0.88 -0.51
N ALA A 81 23.62 1.75 0.11
CA ALA A 81 24.68 2.44 -0.60
C ALA A 81 25.60 1.37 -1.18
N THR A 82 25.66 1.28 -2.51
CA THR A 82 26.66 0.46 -3.19
C THR A 82 28.01 1.11 -2.88
N ILE A 83 28.80 0.45 -2.03
CA ILE A 83 30.20 0.80 -1.76
C ILE A 83 31.03 0.43 -2.98
#